data_AF-A0A072VR72-F1
#
_entry.id   AF-A0A072VR72-F1
#
_cell.length_a   1.000
_cell.length_b   1.000
_cell.length_c   1.000
_cell.angle_alpha   90.00
_cell.angle_beta   90.00
_cell.angle_gamma   90.00
#
_symmetry.space_group_name_H-M   'P 1'
#
loop_
_entity.id
_entity.type
_entity.pdbx_description
1 polymer ?
#
loop_
_entity_poly.entity_id
_entity_poly.type
_entity_poly.pdbx_seq_one_letter_code
_entity_poly.pdbx_strand_id
1 'polypeptide(L)' 'MEPSRRPLKKGGSRMDAALDAMTALGFDKKVVHQTVNKLLKVYGSNEGWVFIEDGDYRLLIDQLLEAQQQDQEQIP' A
#
# COMPACT_ATOMS: atom_id res chain seq x y z
N MET A 1 -7.34 -29.94 -3.77
CA MET A 1 -8.35 -28.90 -3.46
C MET A 1 -7.95 -28.28 -2.13
N GLU A 2 -7.51 -27.02 -2.17
CA GLU A 2 -7.04 -26.26 -1.01
C GLU A 2 -8.19 -25.84 -0.09
N PRO A 3 -7.93 -25.81 1.23
CA PRO A 3 -8.59 -24.81 2.05
C PRO A 3 -7.58 -24.19 3.01
N SER A 4 -6.69 -23.31 2.52
CA SER A 4 -6.00 -22.37 3.41
C SER A 4 -6.83 -21.09 3.55
N ARG A 5 -8.04 -21.22 4.10
CA ARG A 5 -8.79 -20.05 4.58
C ARG A 5 -8.27 -19.71 5.97
N ARG A 6 -7.11 -19.06 6.05
CA ARG A 6 -6.71 -18.35 7.26
C ARG A 6 -7.85 -17.38 7.60
N PRO A 7 -8.35 -17.35 8.84
CA PRO A 7 -9.43 -16.43 9.20
C PRO A 7 -8.92 -15.01 8.97
N LEU A 8 -9.40 -14.38 7.89
CA LEU A 8 -9.13 -12.98 7.60
C LEU A 8 -9.73 -12.21 8.78
N LYS A 9 -8.87 -11.68 9.65
CA LYS A 9 -9.26 -10.87 10.81
C LYS A 9 -10.25 -9.81 10.32
N LYS A 10 -11.51 -10.04 10.65
CA LYS A 10 -12.65 -9.15 10.42
C LYS A 10 -12.44 -7.94 11.34
N GLY A 11 -11.69 -6.93 10.90
CA GLY A 11 -11.41 -5.77 11.74
C GLY A 11 -10.46 -4.70 11.21
N GLY A 12 -9.65 -4.97 10.18
CA GLY A 12 -8.83 -3.94 9.53
C GLY A 12 -9.36 -3.65 8.12
N SER A 13 -9.53 -2.38 7.76
CA SER A 13 -9.67 -2.00 6.35
C SER A 13 -8.43 -2.49 5.59
N ARG A 14 -8.50 -2.77 4.28
CA ARG A 14 -7.28 -3.07 3.48
C ARG A 14 -6.21 -1.99 3.63
N MET A 15 -6.66 -0.76 3.87
CA MET A 15 -5.79 0.36 4.24
C MET A 15 -5.03 0.11 5.53
N ASP A 16 -5.68 -0.40 6.57
CA ASP A 16 -5.03 -0.70 7.85
C ASP A 16 -3.97 -1.81 7.69
N ALA A 17 -4.26 -2.83 6.87
CA ALA A 17 -3.29 -3.89 6.55
C ALA A 17 -2.07 -3.34 5.79
N ALA A 18 -2.29 -2.49 4.79
CA ALA A 18 -1.20 -1.82 4.07
C ALA A 18 -0.39 -0.90 5.01
N LEU A 19 -1.06 -0.17 5.91
CA LEU A 19 -0.40 0.67 6.89
C LEU A 19 0.45 -0.15 7.85
N ASP A 20 -0.03 -1.29 8.35
CA ASP A 20 0.71 -2.18 9.25
C ASP A 20 1.96 -2.76 8.56
N ALA A 21 1.79 -3.29 7.35
CA ALA A 21 2.87 -3.86 6.55
C ALA A 21 3.97 -2.82 6.24
N MET A 22 3.58 -1.62 5.81
CA MET A 22 4.54 -0.56 5.51
C MET A 22 5.15 0.07 6.77
N THR A 23 4.39 0.17 7.86
CA THR A 23 4.92 0.61 9.17
C THR A 23 5.99 -0.36 9.67
N ALA A 24 5.80 -1.66 9.49
CA ALA A 24 6.79 -2.68 9.84
C ALA A 24 8.10 -2.54 9.04
N LEU A 25 8.04 -1.96 7.84
CA LEU A 25 9.20 -1.61 7.01
C LEU A 25 9.80 -0.24 7.35
N GLY A 26 9.16 0.55 8.21
CA GLY A 26 9.63 1.87 8.65
C GLY A 26 9.05 3.06 7.89
N PHE A 27 8.04 2.87 7.04
CA PHE A 27 7.37 3.98 6.35
C PHE A 27 6.36 4.71 7.25
N ASP A 28 6.20 6.02 7.02
CA ASP A 28 5.20 6.82 7.73
C ASP A 28 3.79 6.54 7.19
N LYS A 29 2.85 6.33 8.13
CA LYS A 29 1.45 6.02 7.84
C LYS A 29 0.77 7.05 6.93
N LYS A 30 1.12 8.33 7.02
CA LYS A 30 0.53 9.38 6.18
C LYS A 30 0.96 9.22 4.73
N VAL A 31 2.25 8.95 4.50
CA VAL A 31 2.80 8.77 3.15
C VAL A 31 2.19 7.53 2.52
N VAL A 32 2.12 6.42 3.26
CA VAL A 32 1.46 5.18 2.82
C VAL A 32 0.00 5.43 2.44
N HIS A 33 -0.75 6.13 3.30
CA HIS A 33 -2.15 6.44 3.04
C HIS A 33 -2.33 7.31 1.77
N GLN A 34 -1.45 8.28 1.53
CA GLN A 34 -1.48 9.11 0.32
C GLN A 34 -1.16 8.29 -0.93
N THR A 35 -0.11 7.46 -0.90
CA THR A 35 0.30 6.63 -2.03
C THR A 35 -0.76 5.61 -2.39
N VAL A 36 -1.36 4.93 -1.40
CA VAL A 36 -2.48 4.02 -1.63
C VAL A 36 -3.64 4.77 -2.28
N ASN A 37 -4.05 5.93 -1.77
CA ASN A 37 -5.12 6.71 -2.40
C ASN A 37 -4.80 7.13 -3.84
N LYS A 38 -3.54 7.47 -4.14
CA LYS A 38 -3.09 7.76 -5.51
C LYS A 38 -3.22 6.54 -6.41
N LEU A 39 -2.81 5.36 -5.95
CA LEU A 39 -2.92 4.12 -6.70
C LEU A 39 -4.38 3.73 -6.91
N LEU A 40 -5.21 3.79 -5.87
CA LEU A 40 -6.65 3.53 -5.99
C LEU A 40 -7.31 4.48 -7.00
N LYS A 41 -6.90 5.75 -7.10
CA LYS A 41 -7.42 6.65 -8.15
C LYS A 41 -7.10 6.19 -9.57
N VAL A 42 -5.92 5.60 -9.79
CA VAL A 42 -5.48 5.12 -11.11
C VAL A 42 -6.16 3.79 -11.47
N TYR A 43 -6.31 2.89 -10.49
CA TYR A 43 -6.77 1.52 -10.71
C TYR A 43 -8.27 1.27 -10.42
N GLY A 44 -9.10 2.31 -10.36
CA GLY A 44 -10.56 2.12 -10.25
C GLY A 44 -11.08 1.96 -8.81
N SER A 45 -10.45 2.64 -7.86
CA SER A 45 -10.79 2.64 -6.43
C SER A 45 -10.73 1.23 -5.84
N ASN A 46 -11.87 0.57 -5.63
CA ASN A 46 -11.92 -0.67 -4.88
C ASN A 46 -11.33 -1.88 -5.65
N GLU A 47 -11.39 -1.84 -6.98
CA GLU A 47 -10.77 -2.86 -7.85
C GLU A 47 -9.25 -2.73 -7.88
N GLY A 48 -8.70 -1.56 -7.55
CA GLY A 48 -7.25 -1.34 -7.51
C GLY A 48 -6.51 -2.12 -6.44
N TRP A 49 -7.22 -2.54 -5.38
CA TRP A 49 -6.62 -3.26 -4.26
C TRP A 49 -5.97 -4.58 -4.68
N VAL A 50 -6.53 -5.31 -5.65
CA VAL A 50 -5.91 -6.57 -6.10
C VAL A 50 -4.51 -6.35 -6.69
N PHE A 51 -4.24 -5.21 -7.30
CA PHE A 51 -2.90 -4.88 -7.82
C PHE A 51 -1.97 -4.36 -6.73
N ILE A 52 -2.51 -3.67 -5.73
CA ILE A 52 -1.74 -3.14 -4.59
C ILE A 52 -1.33 -4.25 -3.65
N GLU A 53 -2.22 -5.22 -3.40
CA GLU A 53 -1.97 -6.38 -2.55
C GLU A 53 -1.18 -7.48 -3.29
N ASP A 54 -1.04 -7.38 -4.61
CA ASP A 54 -0.25 -8.32 -5.41
C ASP A 54 1.25 -8.23 -5.05
N GLY A 55 1.90 -9.40 -4.99
CA GLY A 55 3.33 -9.50 -4.76
C GLY A 55 3.81 -8.85 -3.45
N ASP A 56 3.09 -9.03 -2.33
CA ASP A 56 3.44 -8.50 -1.00
C ASP A 56 3.65 -6.97 -0.99
N TYR A 57 2.69 -6.23 -1.58
CA TYR A 57 2.74 -4.77 -1.64
C TYR A 57 3.93 -4.20 -2.44
N ARG A 58 4.53 -4.98 -3.36
CA ARG A 58 5.67 -4.56 -4.18
C ARG A 58 5.42 -3.24 -4.90
N LEU A 59 4.25 -3.09 -5.52
CA LEU A 59 3.86 -1.85 -6.22
C LEU A 59 3.77 -0.66 -5.26
N LEU A 60 3.19 -0.87 -4.07
CA LEU A 60 3.08 0.19 -3.07
C LEU A 60 4.46 0.63 -2.58
N ILE A 61 5.38 -0.31 -2.33
CA ILE A 61 6.75 -0.03 -1.91
C ILE A 61 7.49 0.77 -2.98
N ASP A 62 7.41 0.34 -4.23
CA ASP A 62 8.03 1.02 -5.37
C ASP A 62 7.59 2.49 -5.46
N GLN A 63 6.28 2.72 -5.38
CA GLN A 63 5.69 4.06 -5.41
C GLN A 63 6.05 4.90 -4.16
N LEU A 64 6.22 4.27 -3.00
CA LEU A 64 6.68 4.94 -1.78
C LEU A 64 8.13 5.40 -1.89
N LEU A 65 8.99 4.62 -2.54
CA LEU A 65 10.38 4.97 -2.78
C LEU A 65 10.48 6.11 -3.81
N GLU A 66 9.73 6.02 -4.91
CA GLU A 66 9.66 7.11 -5.89
C GLU A 66 9.15 8.43 -5.26
N ALA A 67 8.10 8.36 -4.44
CA ALA A 67 7.55 9.53 -3.77
C ALA A 67 8.58 10.22 -2.84
N GLN A 68 9.45 9.44 -2.18
CA GLN A 68 10.53 10.00 -1.35
C GLN A 68 11.63 10.66 -2.19
N GLN A 69 11.97 10.09 -3.34
CA GLN A 69 12.97 10.67 -4.23
C GLN A 69 12.49 12.01 -4.81
N GLN A 70 11.22 12.10 -5.21
CA GLN A 70 10.64 13.35 -5.72
C GLN A 70 10.58 14.47 -4.67
N ASP A 71 10.39 14.13 -3.39
CA ASP A 71 10.41 15.12 -2.30
C ASP A 71 11.85 15.64 -2.04
N GLN A 72 12.86 14.78 -2.22
CA GLN A 72 14.27 15.17 -2.08
C GLN A 72 14.85 15.94 -3.28
N GLU A 73 14.31 15.78 -4.48
CA GLU A 73 14.77 16.49 -5.69
C GLU A 73 14.20 17.91 -5.85
N GLN A 74 13.32 18.35 -4.95
CA GLN A 74 12.85 19.73 -4.87
C GLN A 74 13.76 20.57 -3.96
N ILE A 75 15.06 20.55 -4.23
CA ILE A 75 16.02 21.51 -3.65
C ILE A 75 16.25 22.60 -4.73
N PRO A 76 15.92 23.87 -4.44
CA PRO A 76 15.98 24.98 -5.41
C PRO A 76 17.39 25.31 -5.91
#